data_AF-A0A954HC98-F1
#
_entry.id   AF-A0A954HC98-F1
#
_cell.length_a   1.000
_cell.length_b   1.000
_cell.length_c   1.000
_cell.angle_alpha   90.00
_cell.angle_beta   90.00
_cell.angle_gamma   90.00
#
_symmetry.space_group_name_H-M   'P 1'
#
loop_
_entity.id
_entity.type
_entity.pdbx_description
1 polymer ?
#
loop_
_entity_poly.entity_id
_entity_poly.type
_entity_poly.pdbx_seq_one_letter_code
_entity_poly.pdbx_strand_id
1 'polypeptide(L)'
;MLEDPNSDYSLLLEPPENFLFNGEIEEDTGGNLRAIRNFRISNFSWLLLGVSPFVLGYSWWILGVFRPIDFDASGIVDLLIRLIYIGMSLIAILFVPIYEWWGNRQAKKKGHVCLRCNREGEVQVPVWERTFHKDQPVFLELVQDFTSEYILLPQDHLNRLQGNRPMQLPIQMIELNYIIPEEGNLMRYPLFCSMNGGKIIELGKRLSDKTGWPLFVKIGTKLPEQILNKDLLQLKAQLENDQHPYSEPDYTDALSEEYRLEKRERALKFQAQRTTSTRDVLNKYRPTFWILSLCCFAGGLWLLCSSFHCYQKIAESQSWPSTPGRISTAEIIETGEKKKKKFIPVIEYQYTVEANGYVSDIIEICPRRRSSQAAAEEIVERYPVGKKVEVYYNPVNPKIAVLVRGNKKSADEDRNAGIFLSILGFLTFPNLHQALLSLFGRKGP
;
A
#
# COMPACT_ATOMS: atom_id res chain seq x y z
N MET A 1 -17.39 -27.97 -32.38
CA MET A 1 -17.92 -27.04 -31.37
C MET A 1 -18.36 -27.88 -30.18
N LEU A 2 -17.45 -28.08 -29.23
CA LEU A 2 -17.74 -28.62 -27.91
C LEU A 2 -17.08 -27.62 -26.95
N GLU A 3 -17.90 -26.90 -26.21
CA GLU A 3 -17.46 -25.95 -25.19
C GLU A 3 -16.85 -26.73 -24.02
N ASP A 4 -15.68 -26.25 -23.60
CA ASP A 4 -14.87 -26.80 -22.51
C ASP A 4 -15.47 -26.35 -21.15
N PRO A 5 -15.80 -27.27 -20.22
CA PRO A 5 -16.45 -26.96 -18.94
C PRO A 5 -15.52 -26.41 -17.86
N ASN A 6 -14.31 -25.95 -18.21
CA ASN A 6 -13.28 -25.52 -17.26
C ASN A 6 -12.97 -24.01 -17.26
N SER A 7 -13.91 -23.13 -17.60
CA SER A 7 -13.67 -21.68 -17.52
C SER A 7 -13.94 -21.05 -16.14
N ASP A 8 -14.10 -21.85 -15.08
CA ASP A 8 -14.48 -21.37 -13.74
C ASP A 8 -13.33 -21.36 -12.70
N TYR A 9 -12.09 -21.20 -13.15
CA TYR A 9 -10.89 -21.20 -12.29
C TYR A 9 -10.70 -19.94 -11.40
N SER A 10 -11.74 -19.13 -11.18
CA SER A 10 -11.64 -17.92 -10.33
C SER A 10 -12.37 -18.00 -8.99
N LEU A 11 -13.09 -19.09 -8.72
CA LEU A 11 -13.84 -19.33 -7.47
C LEU A 11 -13.26 -20.45 -6.58
N LEU A 12 -12.14 -21.07 -6.97
CA LEU A 12 -11.63 -22.33 -6.39
C LEU A 12 -10.66 -22.21 -5.20
N LEU A 13 -10.67 -21.10 -4.44
CA LEU A 13 -9.72 -20.91 -3.33
C LEU A 13 -10.32 -20.38 -2.03
N GLU A 14 -11.60 -20.60 -1.76
CA GLU A 14 -12.11 -20.46 -0.39
C GLU A 14 -12.35 -21.84 0.23
N PRO A 15 -11.90 -22.10 1.46
CA PRO A 15 -12.37 -23.28 2.19
C PRO A 15 -13.91 -23.21 2.26
N PRO A 16 -14.63 -24.35 2.21
CA PRO A 16 -16.09 -24.34 2.21
C PRO A 16 -16.61 -23.43 3.33
N GLU A 17 -17.54 -22.54 2.98
CA GLU A 17 -17.90 -21.29 3.65
C GLU A 17 -18.22 -21.36 5.16
N ASN A 18 -18.32 -22.57 5.72
CA ASN A 18 -18.93 -22.83 7.01
C ASN A 18 -17.92 -23.15 8.13
N PHE A 19 -16.63 -23.37 7.84
CA PHE A 19 -15.69 -23.88 8.85
C PHE A 19 -14.67 -22.87 9.36
N LEU A 20 -14.12 -22.01 8.49
CA LEU A 20 -13.08 -21.04 8.88
C LEU A 20 -13.69 -19.67 9.19
N PHE A 21 -13.80 -19.34 10.48
CA PHE A 21 -14.30 -18.05 10.93
C PHE A 21 -13.21 -16.98 10.85
N ASN A 22 -13.40 -16.03 9.93
CA ASN A 22 -12.65 -14.78 9.85
C ASN A 22 -13.66 -13.63 9.90
N GLY A 23 -14.08 -13.28 11.11
CA GLY A 23 -15.17 -12.33 11.34
C GLY A 23 -14.95 -11.38 12.51
N GLU A 24 -15.91 -10.52 12.77
CA GLU A 24 -16.04 -9.69 13.97
C GLU A 24 -17.16 -10.26 14.86
N ILE A 25 -17.00 -10.08 16.16
CA ILE A 25 -18.01 -10.41 17.16
C ILE A 25 -18.51 -9.08 17.68
N GLU A 26 -19.76 -8.78 17.40
CA GLU A 26 -20.41 -7.56 17.81
C GLU A 26 -21.45 -7.87 18.88
N GLU A 27 -21.58 -6.98 19.86
CA GLU A 27 -22.64 -7.02 20.83
C GLU A 27 -23.40 -5.70 20.75
N ASP A 28 -24.70 -5.79 20.43
CA ASP A 28 -25.54 -4.60 20.33
C ASP A 28 -25.78 -3.99 21.71
N THR A 29 -26.15 -2.70 21.76
CA THR A 29 -26.66 -2.01 22.95
C THR A 29 -27.83 -2.75 23.61
N GLY A 30 -28.57 -3.52 22.81
CA GLY A 30 -29.59 -4.48 23.21
C GLY A 30 -29.06 -5.83 23.69
N GLY A 31 -27.77 -6.01 23.97
CA GLY A 31 -27.14 -7.22 24.53
C GLY A 31 -27.17 -8.47 23.64
N ASN A 32 -27.53 -8.30 22.38
CA ASN A 32 -27.57 -9.38 21.38
C ASN A 32 -26.18 -9.56 20.78
N LEU A 33 -25.65 -10.79 20.85
CA LEU A 33 -24.36 -11.16 20.27
C LEU A 33 -24.54 -11.55 18.80
N ARG A 34 -23.65 -11.07 17.93
CA ARG A 34 -23.62 -11.42 16.50
C ARG A 34 -22.20 -11.75 16.07
N ALA A 35 -22.02 -12.91 15.45
CA ALA A 35 -20.78 -13.26 14.76
C ALA A 35 -20.94 -12.96 13.25
N ILE A 36 -20.15 -12.02 12.73
CA ILE A 36 -20.27 -11.49 11.38
C ILE A 36 -18.98 -11.77 10.61
N ARG A 37 -19.06 -12.39 9.42
CA ARG A 37 -17.88 -12.64 8.58
C ARG A 37 -17.34 -11.34 7.97
N ASN A 38 -16.02 -11.14 8.05
CA ASN A 38 -15.35 -9.95 7.53
C ASN A 38 -14.74 -10.21 6.16
N PHE A 39 -15.17 -9.45 5.16
CA PHE A 39 -14.42 -9.29 3.92
C PHE A 39 -13.31 -8.25 4.17
N ARG A 40 -12.04 -8.66 4.14
CA ARG A 40 -10.91 -7.73 4.35
C ARG A 40 -10.71 -6.87 3.10
N ILE A 41 -10.45 -5.58 3.32
CA ILE A 41 -9.85 -4.68 2.32
C ILE A 41 -8.50 -5.27 1.88
N SER A 42 -8.18 -5.23 0.59
CA SER A 42 -6.93 -5.79 0.10
C SER A 42 -5.71 -5.02 0.67
N ASN A 43 -4.58 -5.69 0.91
CA ASN A 43 -3.35 -5.02 1.37
C ASN A 43 -2.89 -3.93 0.40
N PHE A 44 -3.24 -4.07 -0.89
CA PHE A 44 -2.97 -3.09 -1.94
C PHE A 44 -3.76 -1.79 -1.71
N SER A 45 -5.03 -1.87 -1.33
CA SER A 45 -5.85 -0.70 -0.98
C SER A 45 -5.37 0.01 0.28
N TRP A 46 -4.88 -0.74 1.28
CA TRP A 46 -4.25 -0.14 2.47
C TRP A 46 -2.97 0.63 2.13
N LEU A 47 -2.13 0.09 1.24
CA LEU A 47 -0.94 0.75 0.76
C LEU A 47 -1.29 2.02 -0.05
N LEU A 48 -2.32 1.95 -0.91
CA LEU A 48 -2.84 3.10 -1.65
C LEU A 48 -3.33 4.22 -0.73
N LEU A 49 -4.06 3.89 0.34
CA LEU A 49 -4.52 4.86 1.34
C LEU A 49 -3.36 5.50 2.09
N GLY A 50 -2.36 4.71 2.50
CA GLY A 50 -1.20 5.18 3.26
C GLY A 50 -0.23 6.04 2.44
N VAL A 51 -0.07 5.74 1.15
CA VAL A 51 0.81 6.49 0.23
C VAL A 51 0.09 7.71 -0.38
N SER A 52 -1.25 7.74 -0.34
CA SER A 52 -2.08 8.83 -0.89
C SER A 52 -1.69 10.24 -0.46
N PRO A 53 -1.38 10.53 0.83
CA PRO A 53 -1.11 11.90 1.27
C PRO A 53 0.22 12.42 0.70
N PHE A 54 1.19 11.53 0.50
CA PHE A 54 2.50 11.86 -0.06
C PHE A 54 2.42 12.11 -1.57
N VAL A 55 1.63 11.30 -2.29
CA VAL A 55 1.41 11.50 -3.73
C VAL A 55 0.63 12.78 -4.00
N LEU A 56 -0.39 13.07 -3.19
CA LEU A 56 -1.16 14.31 -3.26
C LEU A 56 -0.32 15.53 -2.87
N GLY A 57 0.46 15.46 -1.79
CA GLY A 57 1.35 16.54 -1.39
C GLY A 57 2.42 16.85 -2.44
N TYR A 58 3.00 15.80 -3.06
CA TYR A 58 3.98 15.96 -4.13
C TYR A 58 3.35 16.48 -5.42
N SER A 59 2.14 16.04 -5.79
CA SER A 59 1.43 16.58 -6.95
C SER A 59 1.03 18.04 -6.73
N TRP A 60 0.63 18.43 -5.52
CA TRP A 60 0.36 19.82 -5.13
C TRP A 60 1.59 20.71 -5.24
N TRP A 61 2.76 20.18 -4.87
CA TRP A 61 4.03 20.89 -5.00
C TRP A 61 4.44 21.07 -6.47
N ILE A 62 4.35 20.03 -7.29
CA ILE A 62 4.66 20.08 -8.74
C ILE A 62 3.71 21.00 -9.51
N LEU A 63 2.41 20.90 -9.24
CA LEU A 63 1.39 21.73 -9.89
C LEU A 63 1.38 23.18 -9.38
N GLY A 64 2.22 23.48 -8.37
CA GLY A 64 2.41 24.84 -7.89
C GLY A 64 1.14 25.44 -7.30
N VAL A 65 0.32 24.65 -6.60
CA VAL A 65 -0.97 25.10 -6.03
C VAL A 65 -0.82 26.33 -5.12
N PHE A 66 0.35 26.50 -4.50
CA PHE A 66 0.68 27.66 -3.66
C PHE A 66 1.38 28.81 -4.42
N ARG A 67 1.55 28.71 -5.74
CA ARG A 67 2.04 29.83 -6.55
C ARG A 67 0.93 30.89 -6.65
N PRO A 68 1.27 32.18 -6.55
CA PRO A 68 0.29 33.26 -6.70
C PRO A 68 -0.42 33.12 -8.05
N ILE A 69 -1.74 33.34 -8.03
CA ILE A 69 -2.61 33.28 -9.20
C ILE A 69 -2.74 34.71 -9.71
N ASP A 70 -2.46 34.92 -10.99
CA ASP A 70 -2.76 36.18 -11.66
C ASP A 70 -4.27 36.22 -11.97
N PHE A 71 -4.95 37.33 -11.65
CA PHE A 71 -6.40 37.49 -11.83
C PHE A 71 -6.75 37.96 -13.26
N ASP A 72 -6.24 37.26 -14.26
CA ASP A 72 -6.55 37.45 -15.67
C ASP A 72 -7.24 36.20 -16.26
N ALA A 73 -7.73 36.29 -17.50
CA ALA A 73 -8.43 35.18 -18.15
C ALA A 73 -7.55 33.91 -18.26
N SER A 74 -6.23 34.09 -18.38
CA SER A 74 -5.29 32.97 -18.47
C SER A 74 -5.05 32.29 -17.11
N GLY A 75 -4.97 33.07 -16.03
CA GLY A 75 -4.85 32.56 -14.66
C GLY A 75 -6.09 31.82 -14.17
N ILE A 76 -7.29 32.22 -14.60
CA ILE A 76 -8.54 31.48 -14.31
C ILE A 76 -8.53 30.10 -15.01
N VAL A 77 -8.06 30.03 -16.26
CA VAL A 77 -7.95 28.76 -16.99
C VAL A 77 -6.91 27.85 -16.34
N ASP A 78 -5.76 28.39 -15.92
CA ASP A 78 -4.73 27.62 -15.22
C ASP A 78 -5.23 27.10 -13.86
N LEU A 79 -5.99 27.92 -13.12
CA LEU A 79 -6.65 27.50 -11.88
C LEU A 79 -7.60 26.32 -12.11
N LEU A 80 -8.44 26.39 -13.16
CA LEU A 80 -9.37 25.32 -13.51
C LEU A 80 -8.64 24.03 -13.89
N ILE A 81 -7.56 24.11 -14.67
CA ILE A 81 -6.74 22.95 -15.03
C ILE A 81 -6.12 22.31 -13.78
N ARG A 82 -5.57 23.12 -12.86
CA ARG A 82 -5.01 22.62 -11.60
C ARG A 82 -6.07 21.91 -10.76
N LEU A 83 -7.27 22.50 -10.62
CA LEU A 83 -8.38 21.90 -9.88
C LEU A 83 -8.85 20.58 -10.51
N ILE A 84 -8.92 20.50 -11.85
CA ILE A 84 -9.28 19.27 -12.56
C ILE A 84 -8.23 18.18 -12.33
N TYR A 85 -6.94 18.49 -12.43
CA TYR A 85 -5.87 17.52 -12.18
C TYR A 85 -5.85 17.01 -10.74
N ILE A 86 -6.10 17.90 -9.76
CA ILE A 86 -6.24 17.54 -8.35
C ILE A 86 -7.43 16.59 -8.18
N GLY A 87 -8.59 16.92 -8.76
CA GLY A 87 -9.79 16.10 -8.72
C GLY A 87 -9.55 14.70 -9.33
N MET A 88 -8.93 14.63 -10.51
CA MET A 88 -8.61 13.37 -11.18
C MET A 88 -7.63 12.50 -10.38
N SER A 89 -6.63 13.12 -9.74
CA SER A 89 -5.65 12.41 -8.90
C SER A 89 -6.31 11.86 -7.63
N LEU A 90 -7.17 12.65 -6.98
CA LEU A 90 -7.97 12.22 -5.84
C LEU A 90 -8.90 11.06 -6.21
N ILE A 91 -9.57 11.14 -7.36
CA ILE A 91 -10.43 10.08 -7.86
C ILE A 91 -9.61 8.82 -8.11
N ALA A 92 -8.49 8.88 -8.84
CA ALA A 92 -7.69 7.68 -9.14
C ALA A 92 -7.14 6.99 -7.88
N ILE A 93 -6.71 7.76 -6.87
CA ILE A 93 -6.14 7.22 -5.63
C ILE A 93 -7.23 6.68 -4.70
N LEU A 94 -8.39 7.35 -4.63
CA LEU A 94 -9.47 6.98 -3.71
C LEU A 94 -10.49 6.03 -4.32
N PHE A 95 -10.57 5.89 -5.65
CA PHE A 95 -11.60 5.07 -6.31
C PHE A 95 -11.51 3.60 -5.90
N VAL A 96 -10.33 2.99 -5.94
CA VAL A 96 -10.15 1.57 -5.56
C VAL A 96 -10.43 1.35 -4.06
N PRO A 97 -9.88 2.15 -3.12
CA PRO A 97 -10.24 2.04 -1.71
C PRO A 97 -11.72 2.30 -1.42
N ILE A 98 -12.34 3.31 -2.05
CA ILE A 98 -13.76 3.64 -1.85
C ILE A 98 -14.65 2.56 -2.46
N TYR A 99 -14.30 2.01 -3.62
CA TYR A 99 -15.04 0.91 -4.26
C TYR A 99 -14.95 -0.37 -3.44
N GLU A 100 -13.75 -0.75 -2.96
CA GLU A 100 -13.59 -1.88 -2.04
C GLU A 100 -14.28 -1.63 -0.69
N TRP A 101 -14.21 -0.42 -0.14
CA TRP A 101 -14.91 -0.05 1.10
C TRP A 101 -16.43 -0.07 0.92
N TRP A 102 -16.95 0.42 -0.20
CA TRP A 102 -18.38 0.41 -0.51
C TRP A 102 -18.86 -1.02 -0.79
N GLY A 103 -18.09 -1.81 -1.53
CA GLY A 103 -18.31 -3.25 -1.71
C GLY A 103 -18.33 -3.99 -0.38
N ASN A 104 -17.35 -3.74 0.50
CA ASN A 104 -17.33 -4.27 1.86
C ASN A 104 -18.49 -3.76 2.72
N ARG A 105 -18.94 -2.53 2.53
CA ARG A 105 -20.10 -1.96 3.26
C ARG A 105 -21.41 -2.57 2.76
N GLN A 106 -21.55 -2.82 1.46
CA GLN A 106 -22.68 -3.54 0.87
C GLN A 106 -22.65 -5.02 1.28
N ALA A 107 -21.46 -5.63 1.36
CA ALA A 107 -21.24 -6.97 1.87
C ALA A 107 -21.46 -7.06 3.40
N LYS A 108 -21.17 -6.01 4.18
CA LYS A 108 -21.56 -5.88 5.60
C LYS A 108 -23.07 -5.72 5.77
N LYS A 109 -23.75 -4.97 4.89
CA LYS A 109 -25.23 -4.91 4.83
C LYS A 109 -25.85 -6.26 4.45
N LYS A 110 -25.14 -7.05 3.65
CA LYS A 110 -25.45 -8.46 3.32
C LYS A 110 -24.60 -9.44 4.16
N GLY A 111 -24.15 -9.03 5.35
CA GLY A 111 -23.27 -9.87 6.16
C GLY A 111 -24.02 -11.15 6.50
N HIS A 112 -23.55 -12.29 5.99
CA HIS A 112 -24.08 -13.59 6.40
C HIS A 112 -23.81 -13.71 7.89
N VAL A 113 -24.83 -13.43 8.70
CA VAL A 113 -24.74 -13.54 10.15
C VAL A 113 -24.60 -15.02 10.44
N CYS A 114 -23.40 -15.43 10.85
CA CYS A 114 -23.09 -16.84 11.06
C CYS A 114 -23.72 -17.37 12.35
N LEU A 115 -23.84 -16.50 13.36
CA LEU A 115 -24.45 -16.82 14.65
C LEU A 115 -25.12 -15.58 15.24
N ARG A 116 -26.31 -15.76 15.84
CA ARG A 116 -27.00 -14.77 16.66
C ARG A 116 -27.27 -15.39 18.03
N CYS A 117 -26.91 -14.69 19.11
CA CYS A 117 -27.40 -15.02 20.44
C CYS A 117 -28.21 -13.83 20.96
N ASN A 118 -29.48 -14.05 21.31
CA ASN A 118 -30.29 -13.01 21.92
C ASN A 118 -29.96 -12.85 23.43
N ARG A 119 -30.56 -11.85 24.09
CA ARG A 119 -30.43 -11.67 25.56
C ARG A 119 -31.03 -12.80 26.39
N GLU A 120 -32.00 -13.52 25.84
CA GLU A 120 -32.71 -14.61 26.52
C GLU A 120 -31.92 -15.94 26.49
N GLY A 121 -30.79 -15.98 25.76
CA GLY A 121 -29.95 -17.17 25.62
C GLY A 121 -30.36 -18.09 24.48
N GLU A 122 -31.21 -17.62 23.55
CA GLU A 122 -31.51 -18.28 22.28
C GLU A 122 -30.36 -18.06 21.30
N VAL A 123 -29.78 -19.16 20.80
CA VAL A 123 -28.68 -19.15 19.84
C VAL A 123 -29.17 -19.67 18.50
N GLN A 124 -29.19 -18.80 17.49
CA GLN A 124 -29.52 -19.14 16.12
C GLN A 124 -28.22 -19.25 15.30
N VAL A 125 -28.10 -20.33 14.53
CA VAL A 125 -27.02 -20.57 13.58
C VAL A 125 -27.62 -20.63 12.18
N PRO A 126 -27.82 -19.49 11.49
CA PRO A 126 -28.58 -19.42 10.24
C PRO A 126 -27.99 -20.28 9.12
N VAL A 127 -26.67 -20.50 9.14
CA VAL A 127 -25.96 -21.32 8.15
C VAL A 127 -26.41 -22.78 8.16
N TRP A 128 -26.89 -23.27 9.30
CA TRP A 128 -27.35 -24.65 9.48
C TRP A 128 -28.84 -24.75 9.77
N GLU A 129 -29.56 -23.62 9.68
CA GLU A 129 -31.00 -23.55 9.97
C GLU A 129 -31.36 -24.15 11.34
N ARG A 130 -30.44 -24.05 12.32
CA ARG A 130 -30.64 -24.55 13.69
C ARG A 130 -30.78 -23.41 14.70
N THR A 131 -31.64 -23.64 15.68
CA THR A 131 -31.86 -22.77 16.83
C THR A 131 -31.75 -23.60 18.10
N PHE A 132 -30.99 -23.08 19.05
CA PHE A 132 -30.78 -23.68 20.36
C PHE A 132 -31.35 -22.77 21.44
N HIS A 133 -31.91 -23.38 22.48
CA HIS A 133 -32.46 -22.66 23.63
C HIS A 133 -31.63 -22.89 24.86
N LYS A 134 -31.65 -21.92 25.78
CA LYS A 134 -30.90 -21.96 27.03
C LYS A 134 -31.12 -23.23 27.85
N ASP A 135 -32.36 -23.73 27.86
CA ASP A 135 -32.78 -24.89 28.65
C ASP A 135 -32.37 -26.25 28.04
N GLN A 136 -31.78 -26.25 26.84
CA GLN A 136 -31.28 -27.47 26.23
C GLN A 136 -29.91 -27.87 26.81
N PRO A 137 -29.66 -29.18 26.99
CA PRO A 137 -28.36 -29.69 27.44
C PRO A 137 -27.31 -29.59 26.32
N VAL A 138 -26.82 -28.37 26.09
CA VAL A 138 -25.74 -28.08 25.15
C VAL A 138 -24.46 -27.85 25.94
N PHE A 139 -23.37 -28.48 25.52
CA PHE A 139 -22.04 -28.22 26.05
C PHE A 139 -21.18 -27.56 24.97
N LEU A 140 -20.38 -26.58 25.36
CA LEU A 140 -19.41 -25.93 24.48
C LEU A 140 -18.03 -26.51 24.73
N GLU A 141 -17.25 -26.69 23.67
CA GLU A 141 -15.88 -27.19 23.77
C GLU A 141 -14.95 -26.35 22.88
N LEU A 142 -13.88 -25.81 23.46
CA LEU A 142 -12.78 -25.17 22.74
C LEU A 142 -11.61 -26.15 22.66
N VAL A 143 -11.15 -26.47 21.46
CA VAL A 143 -10.05 -27.42 21.22
C VAL A 143 -8.91 -26.72 20.49
N GLN A 144 -7.69 -26.82 21.04
CA GLN A 144 -6.45 -26.51 20.32
C GLN A 144 -5.72 -27.81 19.95
N ASP A 145 -5.58 -28.07 18.65
CA ASP A 145 -4.90 -29.25 18.11
C ASP A 145 -3.73 -28.86 17.18
N PHE A 146 -2.63 -29.62 17.27
CA PHE A 146 -1.44 -29.53 16.42
C PHE A 146 -1.25 -30.84 15.68
N THR A 147 -1.97 -30.99 14.59
CA THR A 147 -1.59 -32.03 13.64
C THR A 147 -0.67 -31.38 12.61
N SER A 148 0.64 -31.58 12.79
CA SER A 148 1.66 -31.39 11.76
C SER A 148 2.67 -32.53 11.89
N GLU A 149 2.41 -33.64 11.20
CA GLU A 149 3.49 -34.56 10.88
C GLU A 149 4.45 -33.83 9.95
N TYR A 150 5.72 -33.77 10.34
CA TYR A 150 6.79 -33.20 9.53
C TYR A 150 6.94 -34.04 8.27
N ILE A 151 6.70 -33.44 7.10
CA ILE A 151 7.12 -34.04 5.83
C ILE A 151 8.65 -33.96 5.78
N LEU A 152 9.32 -35.11 5.92
CA LEU A 152 10.74 -35.25 5.60
C LEU A 152 10.90 -35.04 4.09
N LEU A 153 11.38 -33.85 3.71
CA LEU A 153 11.73 -33.56 2.31
C LEU A 153 12.96 -34.38 1.90
N PRO A 154 13.03 -34.88 0.66
CA PRO A 154 14.24 -35.49 0.11
C PRO A 154 15.44 -34.53 0.21
N GLN A 155 16.65 -35.07 0.38
CA GLN A 155 17.85 -34.27 0.66
C GLN A 155 18.16 -33.21 -0.41
N ASP A 156 17.80 -33.47 -1.66
CA ASP A 156 17.92 -32.51 -2.76
C ASP A 156 17.00 -31.29 -2.63
N HIS A 157 15.83 -31.45 -2.00
CA HIS A 157 14.92 -30.35 -1.70
C HIS A 157 15.40 -29.55 -0.48
N LEU A 158 15.97 -30.22 0.53
CA LEU A 158 16.64 -29.59 1.67
C LEU A 158 17.83 -28.72 1.23
N ASN A 159 18.66 -29.21 0.31
CA ASN A 159 19.81 -28.47 -0.23
C ASN A 159 19.39 -27.20 -0.99
N ARG A 160 18.23 -27.24 -1.69
CA ARG A 160 17.64 -26.05 -2.35
C ARG A 160 17.05 -25.04 -1.36
N LEU A 161 16.70 -25.47 -0.14
CA LEU A 161 16.08 -24.66 0.91
C LEU A 161 17.09 -24.10 1.94
N GLN A 162 18.35 -24.55 1.93
CA GLN A 162 19.37 -24.13 2.91
C GLN A 162 19.67 -22.62 2.93
N GLY A 163 19.41 -21.89 1.82
CA GLY A 163 19.62 -20.44 1.75
C GLY A 163 18.43 -19.57 2.18
N ASN A 164 17.24 -20.15 2.36
CA ASN A 164 16.02 -19.42 2.71
C ASN A 164 15.07 -20.38 3.43
N ARG A 165 15.16 -20.44 4.77
CA ARG A 165 14.19 -21.20 5.55
C ARG A 165 12.85 -20.43 5.58
N PRO A 166 11.76 -20.91 4.95
CA PRO A 166 10.44 -20.48 5.38
C PRO A 166 10.24 -21.01 6.80
N MET A 167 9.98 -20.10 7.74
CA MET A 167 9.53 -20.49 9.08
C MET A 167 8.22 -21.27 8.90
N GLN A 168 8.26 -22.60 8.97
CA GLN A 168 7.06 -23.42 9.14
C GLN A 168 6.63 -23.24 10.60
N LEU A 169 5.95 -22.13 10.88
CA LEU A 169 5.22 -21.99 12.13
C LEU A 169 4.13 -23.07 12.09
N PRO A 170 4.04 -23.93 13.10
CA PRO A 170 2.95 -24.90 13.15
C PRO A 170 1.62 -24.14 13.16
N ILE A 171 0.65 -24.65 12.41
CA ILE A 171 -0.67 -24.03 12.32
C ILE A 171 -1.38 -24.29 13.64
N GLN A 172 -1.52 -23.25 14.45
CA GLN A 172 -2.43 -23.27 15.59
C GLN A 172 -3.85 -23.21 15.03
N MET A 173 -4.65 -24.26 15.20
CA MET A 173 -6.08 -24.17 14.93
C MET A 173 -6.81 -24.28 16.25
N ILE A 174 -7.72 -23.35 16.47
CA ILE A 174 -8.66 -23.39 17.59
C ILE A 174 -10.05 -23.59 17.01
N GLU A 175 -10.69 -24.65 17.46
CA GLU A 175 -12.02 -25.06 17.07
C GLU A 175 -12.97 -24.87 18.26
N LEU A 176 -14.12 -24.25 18.03
CA LEU A 176 -15.24 -24.20 18.94
C LEU A 176 -16.26 -25.23 18.48
N ASN A 177 -16.65 -26.12 19.36
CA ASN A 177 -17.62 -27.20 19.14
C ASN A 177 -18.83 -27.00 20.06
N TYR A 178 -19.95 -27.58 19.66
CA TYR A 178 -21.10 -27.79 20.53
C TYR A 178 -21.41 -29.29 20.60
N ILE A 179 -21.81 -29.76 21.78
CA ILE A 179 -22.11 -31.16 22.07
C ILE A 179 -23.55 -31.23 22.53
N ILE A 180 -24.34 -32.11 21.92
CA ILE A 180 -25.76 -32.31 22.22
C ILE A 180 -26.10 -33.79 22.33
N PRO A 181 -27.12 -34.18 23.12
CA PRO A 181 -27.62 -35.54 23.13
C PRO A 181 -28.44 -35.83 21.87
N GLU A 182 -28.05 -36.87 21.12
CA GLU A 182 -28.82 -37.45 20.02
C GLU A 182 -28.91 -38.97 20.20
N GLU A 183 -30.12 -39.53 20.13
CA GLU A 183 -30.38 -40.98 20.18
C GLU A 183 -29.76 -41.72 21.39
N GLY A 184 -29.60 -41.03 22.52
CA GLY A 184 -29.04 -41.60 23.75
C GLY A 184 -27.51 -41.51 23.87
N ASN A 185 -26.82 -40.97 22.86
CA ASN A 185 -25.39 -40.67 22.88
C ASN A 185 -25.14 -39.16 22.81
N LEU A 186 -24.01 -38.69 23.33
CA LEU A 186 -23.59 -37.30 23.13
C LEU A 186 -22.83 -37.19 21.81
N MET A 187 -23.25 -36.28 20.95
CA MET A 187 -22.66 -36.05 19.63
C MET A 187 -21.98 -34.69 19.59
N ARG A 188 -20.71 -34.66 19.14
CA ARG A 188 -19.92 -33.45 18.99
C ARG A 188 -19.97 -32.93 17.56
N TYR A 189 -20.32 -31.66 17.41
CA TYR A 189 -20.34 -30.96 16.13
C TYR A 189 -19.44 -29.71 16.19
N PRO A 190 -18.69 -29.43 15.12
CA PRO A 190 -17.92 -28.21 15.07
C PRO A 190 -18.79 -27.00 14.79
N LEU A 191 -18.61 -25.94 15.57
CA LEU A 191 -19.27 -24.64 15.41
C LEU A 191 -18.46 -23.73 14.47
N PHE A 192 -17.20 -23.42 14.83
CA PHE A 192 -16.29 -22.56 14.07
C PHE A 192 -14.82 -22.95 14.30
N CYS A 193 -13.95 -22.69 13.33
CA CYS A 193 -12.50 -22.89 13.46
C CYS A 193 -11.70 -21.64 13.01
N SER A 194 -10.58 -21.33 13.67
CA SER A 194 -9.72 -20.17 13.35
C SER A 194 -8.25 -20.41 13.69
N MET A 195 -7.37 -19.82 12.87
CA MET A 195 -5.91 -20.00 12.97
C MET A 195 -5.22 -19.17 14.08
N ASN A 196 -5.85 -18.08 14.54
CA ASN A 196 -5.28 -17.24 15.63
C ASN A 196 -6.07 -17.42 16.94
N GLY A 197 -7.26 -18.03 16.86
CA GLY A 197 -8.08 -18.47 17.98
C GLY A 197 -8.72 -17.39 18.85
N GLY A 198 -8.08 -16.24 19.07
CA GLY A 198 -8.52 -15.24 20.05
C GLY A 198 -10.00 -14.84 19.94
N LYS A 199 -10.50 -14.62 18.71
CA LYS A 199 -11.92 -14.32 18.49
C LYS A 199 -12.84 -15.51 18.79
N ILE A 200 -12.42 -16.73 18.46
CA ILE A 200 -13.22 -17.93 18.75
C ILE A 200 -13.26 -18.22 20.26
N ILE A 201 -12.15 -17.99 20.96
CA ILE A 201 -12.08 -18.08 22.42
C ILE A 201 -13.06 -17.08 23.04
N GLU A 202 -13.04 -15.84 22.57
CA GLU A 202 -13.96 -14.79 23.01
C GLU A 202 -15.44 -15.15 22.74
N LEU A 203 -15.72 -15.71 21.55
CA LEU A 203 -17.06 -16.19 21.20
C LEU A 203 -17.54 -17.28 22.15
N GLY A 204 -16.72 -18.30 22.41
CA GLY A 204 -17.04 -19.41 23.30
C GLY A 204 -17.33 -18.93 24.72
N LYS A 205 -16.50 -18.02 25.24
CA LYS A 205 -16.70 -17.40 26.56
C LYS A 205 -18.03 -16.64 26.63
N ARG A 206 -18.27 -15.73 25.68
CA ARG A 206 -19.51 -14.92 25.66
C ARG A 206 -20.77 -15.75 25.47
N LEU A 207 -20.68 -16.85 24.71
CA LEU A 207 -21.79 -17.79 24.58
C LEU A 207 -22.07 -18.49 25.91
N SER A 208 -21.06 -19.07 26.54
CA SER A 208 -21.18 -19.70 27.86
C SER A 208 -21.75 -18.74 28.91
N ASP A 209 -21.27 -17.49 28.95
CA ASP A 209 -21.77 -16.48 29.89
C ASP A 209 -23.25 -16.14 29.67
N LYS A 210 -23.72 -16.10 28.41
CA LYS A 210 -25.10 -15.73 28.06
C LYS A 210 -26.08 -16.90 28.19
N THR A 211 -25.68 -18.09 27.75
CA THR A 211 -26.54 -19.27 27.77
C THR A 211 -26.41 -20.07 29.07
N GLY A 212 -25.35 -19.86 29.85
CA GLY A 212 -25.05 -20.72 30.99
C GLY A 212 -24.61 -22.14 30.60
N TRP A 213 -24.36 -22.40 29.31
CA TRP A 213 -23.86 -23.70 28.86
C TRP A 213 -22.45 -23.95 29.36
N PRO A 214 -22.12 -25.16 29.83
CA PRO A 214 -20.78 -25.48 30.29
C PRO A 214 -19.77 -25.36 29.15
N LEU A 215 -18.61 -24.75 29.43
CA LEU A 215 -17.52 -24.57 28.48
C LEU A 215 -16.31 -25.39 28.89
N PHE A 216 -15.90 -26.34 28.05
CA PHE A 216 -14.72 -27.15 28.25
C PHE A 216 -13.56 -26.64 27.37
N VAL A 217 -12.34 -26.69 27.89
CA VAL A 217 -11.14 -26.28 27.15
C VAL A 217 -10.16 -27.46 27.05
N LYS A 218 -9.94 -27.93 25.83
CA LYS A 218 -8.97 -28.97 25.49
C LYS A 218 -7.78 -28.39 24.77
N ILE A 219 -6.61 -28.81 25.22
CA ILE A 219 -5.33 -28.45 24.64
C ILE A 219 -4.60 -29.78 24.42
N GLY A 220 -4.18 -30.04 23.18
CA GLY A 220 -3.73 -31.36 22.72
C GLY A 220 -2.75 -32.10 23.65
N THR A 221 -2.77 -33.43 23.57
CA THR A 221 -2.03 -34.34 24.47
C THR A 221 -0.54 -34.51 24.14
N LYS A 222 -0.04 -33.92 23.05
CA LYS A 222 1.35 -34.06 22.57
C LYS A 222 1.97 -32.71 22.15
N LEU A 223 1.96 -31.76 23.07
CA LEU A 223 2.44 -30.39 22.83
C LEU A 223 3.79 -30.12 23.49
N PRO A 224 4.83 -29.67 22.75
CA PRO A 224 5.99 -29.05 23.40
C PRO A 224 5.58 -27.67 23.97
N GLU A 225 6.10 -27.31 25.14
CA GLU A 225 5.70 -26.13 25.95
C GLU A 225 5.70 -24.77 25.22
N GLN A 226 6.36 -24.68 24.07
CA GLN A 226 6.66 -23.40 23.41
C GLN A 226 5.56 -22.87 22.47
N ILE A 227 4.54 -23.67 22.14
CA ILE A 227 3.59 -23.34 21.05
C ILE A 227 2.14 -23.38 21.54
N LEU A 228 1.87 -22.93 22.76
CA LEU A 228 0.52 -22.89 23.32
C LEU A 228 -0.14 -21.52 23.10
N ASN A 229 -1.45 -21.49 22.84
CA ASN A 229 -2.18 -20.22 22.81
C ASN A 229 -2.31 -19.70 24.25
N LYS A 230 -1.72 -18.53 24.54
CA LYS A 230 -1.67 -17.97 25.89
C LYS A 230 -3.05 -17.65 26.45
N ASP A 231 -3.95 -17.15 25.62
CA ASP A 231 -5.31 -16.77 26.03
C ASP A 231 -6.13 -18.02 26.38
N LEU A 232 -5.97 -19.09 25.60
CA LEU A 232 -6.63 -20.37 25.86
C LEU A 232 -6.10 -21.05 27.13
N LEU A 233 -4.78 -20.98 27.36
CA LEU A 233 -4.15 -21.47 28.60
C LEU A 233 -4.66 -20.72 29.85
N GLN A 234 -4.73 -19.39 29.76
CA GLN A 234 -5.26 -18.57 30.85
C GLN A 234 -6.72 -18.92 31.13
N LEU A 235 -7.53 -19.10 30.09
CA LEU A 235 -8.91 -19.52 30.23
C LEU A 235 -9.01 -20.90 30.90
N LYS A 236 -8.24 -21.89 30.45
CA LYS A 236 -8.23 -23.22 31.05
C LYS A 236 -7.90 -23.17 32.56
N ALA A 237 -6.86 -22.43 32.94
CA ALA A 237 -6.48 -22.28 34.34
C ALA A 237 -7.57 -21.58 35.18
N GLN A 238 -8.28 -20.60 34.59
CA GLN A 238 -9.41 -19.95 35.26
C GLN A 238 -10.54 -20.96 35.55
N LEU A 239 -10.94 -21.73 34.53
CA LEU A 239 -12.01 -22.72 34.62
C LEU A 239 -11.69 -23.86 35.59
N GLU A 240 -10.42 -24.28 35.69
CA GLU A 240 -9.96 -25.28 36.67
C GLU A 240 -10.00 -24.75 38.11
N ASN A 241 -9.66 -23.47 38.32
CA ASN A 241 -9.71 -22.84 39.63
C ASN A 241 -11.15 -22.61 40.13
N ASP A 242 -12.09 -22.34 39.23
CA ASP A 242 -13.48 -22.05 39.54
C ASP A 242 -14.30 -23.32 39.95
N GLN A 243 -13.65 -24.49 40.08
CA GLN A 243 -14.25 -25.80 40.40
C GLN A 243 -15.54 -26.05 39.58
N HIS A 244 -15.36 -26.33 38.29
CA HIS A 244 -16.52 -26.58 37.43
C HIS A 244 -17.39 -27.75 37.93
N PRO A 245 -18.72 -27.55 38.03
CA PRO A 245 -19.64 -28.56 38.54
C PRO A 245 -19.90 -29.72 37.56
N TYR A 246 -19.33 -29.68 36.35
CA TYR A 246 -19.57 -30.65 35.30
C TYR A 246 -18.32 -31.48 35.00
N SER A 247 -18.47 -32.80 35.04
CA SER A 247 -17.47 -33.72 34.49
C SER A 247 -17.44 -33.61 32.97
N GLU A 248 -16.25 -33.78 32.40
CA GLU A 248 -16.08 -33.82 30.94
C GLU A 248 -16.97 -34.92 30.33
N PRO A 249 -17.84 -34.58 29.36
CA PRO A 249 -18.76 -35.56 28.76
C PRO A 249 -18.01 -36.53 27.83
N ASP A 250 -18.40 -37.80 27.85
CA ASP A 250 -18.00 -38.78 26.83
C ASP A 250 -18.88 -38.58 25.59
N TYR A 251 -18.29 -38.43 24.41
CA TYR A 251 -19.01 -38.08 23.18
C TYR A 251 -18.47 -38.80 21.95
N THR A 252 -19.31 -38.92 20.93
CA THR A 252 -18.94 -39.39 19.59
C THR A 252 -18.83 -38.21 18.63
N ASP A 253 -17.82 -38.22 17.77
CA ASP A 253 -17.69 -37.21 16.73
C ASP A 253 -18.72 -37.41 15.61
N ALA A 254 -19.46 -36.36 15.29
CA ALA A 254 -20.41 -36.40 14.18
C ALA A 254 -19.74 -36.38 12.79
N LEU A 255 -18.47 -35.97 12.72
CA LEU A 255 -17.69 -35.92 11.49
C LEU A 255 -16.64 -37.03 11.47
N SER A 256 -16.47 -37.69 10.32
CA SER A 256 -15.43 -38.70 10.15
C SER A 256 -14.02 -38.09 10.21
N GLU A 257 -13.05 -38.88 10.68
CA GLU A 257 -11.64 -38.51 10.71
C GLU A 257 -11.08 -38.21 9.31
N GLU A 258 -11.53 -38.95 8.28
CA GLU A 258 -11.15 -38.69 6.88
C GLU A 258 -11.58 -37.29 6.42
N TYR A 259 -12.78 -36.85 6.79
CA TYR A 259 -13.28 -35.52 6.46
C TYR A 259 -12.49 -34.41 7.19
N ARG A 260 -12.07 -34.66 8.44
CA ARG A 260 -11.19 -33.75 9.20
C ARG A 260 -9.81 -33.62 8.52
N LEU A 261 -9.23 -34.74 8.09
CA LEU A 261 -7.96 -34.78 7.35
C LEU A 261 -8.03 -34.02 6.01
N GLU A 262 -9.07 -34.26 5.21
CA GLU A 262 -9.25 -33.60 3.91
C GLU A 262 -9.33 -32.07 4.06
N LYS A 263 -10.14 -31.58 5.00
CA LYS A 263 -10.26 -30.14 5.26
C LYS A 263 -8.94 -29.51 5.69
N ARG A 264 -8.18 -30.21 6.53
CA ARG A 264 -6.87 -29.77 6.99
C ARG A 264 -5.90 -29.63 5.83
N GLU A 265 -5.85 -30.60 4.91
CA GLU A 265 -5.03 -30.50 3.71
C GLU A 265 -5.40 -29.30 2.83
N ARG A 266 -6.70 -29.02 2.67
CA ARG A 266 -7.17 -27.85 1.92
C ARG A 266 -6.76 -26.53 2.59
N ALA A 267 -6.88 -26.42 3.92
CA ALA A 267 -6.46 -25.24 4.67
C ALA A 267 -4.93 -25.02 4.56
N LEU A 268 -4.15 -26.10 4.67
CA LEU A 268 -2.70 -26.10 4.46
C LEU A 268 -2.33 -25.60 3.04
N LYS A 269 -2.99 -26.13 2.01
CA LYS A 269 -2.79 -25.74 0.61
C LYS A 269 -3.12 -24.25 0.39
N PHE A 270 -4.24 -23.76 0.93
CA PHE A 270 -4.62 -22.35 0.85
C PHE A 270 -3.61 -21.43 1.53
N GLN A 271 -3.13 -21.77 2.74
CA GLN A 271 -2.13 -20.97 3.43
C GLN A 271 -0.78 -20.99 2.69
N ALA A 272 -0.35 -22.16 2.21
CA ALA A 272 0.85 -22.30 1.40
C ALA A 272 0.76 -21.41 0.15
N GLN A 273 -0.34 -21.51 -0.61
CA GLN A 273 -0.59 -20.69 -1.81
C GLN A 273 -0.64 -19.19 -1.52
N ARG A 274 -1.21 -18.76 -0.38
CA ARG A 274 -1.25 -17.34 0.01
C ARG A 274 0.14 -16.79 0.32
N THR A 275 0.96 -17.58 1.00
CA THR A 275 2.35 -17.20 1.32
C THR A 275 3.26 -17.22 0.11
N THR A 276 3.07 -18.16 -0.83
CA THR A 276 3.82 -18.20 -2.10
C THR A 276 3.35 -17.11 -3.04
N SER A 277 2.05 -16.94 -3.29
CA SER A 277 1.50 -15.91 -4.19
C SER A 277 1.97 -14.49 -3.84
N THR A 278 1.92 -14.11 -2.56
CA THR A 278 2.36 -12.77 -2.16
C THR A 278 3.86 -12.56 -2.40
N ARG A 279 4.68 -13.61 -2.20
CA ARG A 279 6.14 -13.56 -2.36
C ARG A 279 6.58 -13.70 -3.82
N ASP A 280 5.90 -14.53 -4.60
CA ASP A 280 6.16 -14.76 -6.02
C ASP A 280 5.76 -13.53 -6.83
N VAL A 281 4.64 -12.88 -6.48
CA VAL A 281 4.27 -11.57 -7.02
C VAL A 281 5.35 -10.53 -6.68
N LEU A 282 5.78 -10.43 -5.42
CA LEU A 282 6.86 -9.50 -5.05
C LEU A 282 8.17 -9.80 -5.78
N ASN A 283 8.57 -11.06 -5.90
CA ASN A 283 9.81 -11.48 -6.57
C ASN A 283 9.74 -11.27 -8.09
N LYS A 284 8.58 -11.51 -8.71
CA LYS A 284 8.32 -11.26 -10.13
C LYS A 284 8.49 -9.78 -10.48
N TYR A 285 8.02 -8.87 -9.62
CA TYR A 285 8.12 -7.43 -9.83
C TYR A 285 9.36 -6.79 -9.18
N ARG A 286 10.12 -7.53 -8.38
CA ARG A 286 11.37 -7.10 -7.75
C ARG A 286 12.33 -6.44 -8.75
N PRO A 287 12.67 -7.02 -9.92
CA PRO A 287 13.57 -6.34 -10.87
C PRO A 287 12.99 -5.01 -11.40
N THR A 288 11.66 -4.92 -11.58
CA THR A 288 11.01 -3.68 -12.00
C THR A 288 11.16 -2.57 -10.96
N PHE A 289 11.01 -2.90 -9.67
CA PHE A 289 11.25 -1.95 -8.58
C PHE A 289 12.72 -1.51 -8.50
N TRP A 290 13.67 -2.42 -8.76
CA TRP A 290 15.10 -2.10 -8.83
C TRP A 290 15.40 -1.13 -9.97
N ILE A 291 14.88 -1.41 -11.17
CA ILE A 291 15.07 -0.54 -12.33
C ILE A 291 14.47 0.85 -12.06
N LEU A 292 13.27 0.92 -11.49
CA LEU A 292 12.61 2.18 -11.18
C LEU A 292 13.40 3.00 -10.13
N SER A 293 13.83 2.35 -9.04
CA SER A 293 14.66 2.98 -7.99
C SER A 293 15.99 3.49 -8.54
N LEU A 294 16.66 2.70 -9.40
CA LEU A 294 17.91 3.10 -10.06
C LEU A 294 17.68 4.28 -11.03
N CYS A 295 16.62 4.25 -11.82
CA CYS A 295 16.25 5.35 -12.72
C CYS A 295 15.96 6.64 -11.95
N CYS A 296 15.24 6.56 -10.83
CA CYS A 296 14.99 7.71 -9.97
C CYS A 296 16.29 8.26 -9.37
N PHE A 297 17.17 7.39 -8.88
CA PHE A 297 18.44 7.79 -8.29
C PHE A 297 19.38 8.44 -9.32
N ALA A 298 19.53 7.81 -10.49
CA ALA A 298 20.34 8.33 -11.59
C ALA A 298 19.78 9.66 -12.14
N GLY A 299 18.45 9.75 -12.30
CA GLY A 299 17.79 11.00 -12.70
C GLY A 299 17.98 12.11 -11.68
N GLY A 300 17.93 11.79 -10.38
CA GLY A 300 18.21 12.74 -9.30
C GLY A 300 19.66 13.26 -9.35
N LEU A 301 20.65 12.37 -9.51
CA LEU A 301 22.06 12.76 -9.65
C LEU A 301 22.30 13.63 -10.89
N TRP A 302 21.66 13.30 -12.02
CA TRP A 302 21.77 14.09 -13.24
C TRP A 302 21.26 15.52 -13.05
N LEU A 303 20.12 15.70 -12.39
CA LEU A 303 19.58 17.02 -12.05
C LEU A 303 20.50 17.81 -11.12
N LEU A 304 21.12 17.14 -10.13
CA LEU A 304 22.08 17.79 -9.22
C LEU A 304 23.32 18.27 -9.95
N CYS A 305 23.89 17.45 -10.85
CA CYS A 305 25.02 17.85 -11.68
C CYS A 305 24.66 19.01 -12.61
N SER A 306 23.49 18.96 -13.25
CA SER A 306 22.99 20.05 -14.10
C SER A 306 22.81 21.36 -13.32
N SER A 307 22.21 21.28 -12.13
CA SER A 307 22.05 22.42 -11.23
C SER A 307 23.40 23.00 -10.81
N PHE A 308 24.38 22.16 -10.44
CA PHE A 308 25.72 22.61 -10.08
C PHE A 308 26.43 23.34 -11.22
N HIS A 309 26.39 22.78 -12.43
CA HIS A 309 26.96 23.41 -13.63
C HIS A 309 26.30 24.77 -13.91
N CYS A 310 24.99 24.83 -13.74
CA CYS A 310 24.24 26.07 -13.90
C CYS A 310 24.63 27.13 -12.84
N TYR A 311 24.77 26.71 -11.58
CA TYR A 311 25.20 27.55 -10.48
C TYR A 311 26.58 28.18 -10.73
N GLN A 312 27.52 27.40 -11.28
CA GLN A 312 28.84 27.91 -11.65
C GLN A 312 28.73 29.00 -12.73
N LYS A 313 27.99 28.76 -13.81
CA LYS A 313 27.80 29.75 -14.89
C LYS A 313 27.12 31.04 -14.41
N ILE A 314 26.12 30.93 -13.54
CA ILE A 314 25.44 32.09 -12.95
C ILE A 314 26.38 32.86 -12.01
N ALA A 315 27.28 32.16 -11.29
CA ALA A 315 28.25 32.82 -10.43
C ALA A 315 29.31 33.57 -11.24
N GLU A 316 29.83 32.96 -12.32
CA GLU A 316 30.79 33.58 -13.23
C GLU A 316 30.23 34.84 -13.89
N SER A 317 28.97 34.79 -14.34
CA SER A 317 28.32 35.92 -15.02
C SER A 317 28.05 37.14 -14.13
N GLN A 318 28.04 36.98 -12.80
CA GLN A 318 27.92 38.14 -11.91
C GLN A 318 29.12 39.09 -12.05
N SER A 319 30.28 38.57 -12.47
CA SER A 319 31.52 39.33 -12.66
C SER A 319 31.71 39.84 -14.09
N TRP A 320 30.80 39.51 -15.02
CA TRP A 320 30.95 39.89 -16.42
C TRP A 320 30.79 41.41 -16.63
N PRO A 321 31.73 42.04 -17.36
CA PRO A 321 31.63 43.45 -17.73
C PRO A 321 30.43 43.72 -18.63
N SER A 322 29.95 44.97 -18.64
CA SER A 322 28.83 45.42 -19.48
C SER A 322 29.26 46.35 -20.61
N THR A 323 28.51 46.31 -21.72
CA THR A 323 28.66 47.20 -22.88
C THR A 323 27.27 47.54 -23.46
N PRO A 324 27.06 48.73 -24.03
CA PRO A 324 25.81 49.03 -24.73
C PRO A 324 25.66 48.18 -26.00
N GLY A 325 24.47 47.63 -26.19
CA GLY A 325 24.06 46.89 -27.39
C GLY A 325 22.72 47.34 -27.95
N ARG A 326 22.33 46.79 -29.10
CA ARG A 326 21.07 47.08 -29.78
C ARG A 326 20.40 45.80 -30.26
N ILE A 327 19.11 45.65 -30.00
CA ILE A 327 18.31 44.52 -30.48
C ILE A 327 18.18 44.61 -32.01
N SER A 328 18.55 43.53 -32.71
CA SER A 328 18.40 43.38 -34.17
C SER A 328 17.17 42.58 -34.55
N THR A 329 16.84 41.53 -33.80
CA THR A 329 15.75 40.59 -34.12
C THR A 329 14.97 40.28 -32.84
N ALA A 330 13.64 40.23 -32.92
CA ALA A 330 12.79 39.84 -31.80
C ALA A 330 11.54 39.11 -32.32
N GLU A 331 11.54 37.78 -32.23
CA GLU A 331 10.51 36.91 -32.82
C GLU A 331 10.12 35.76 -31.88
N ILE A 332 8.97 35.13 -32.12
CA ILE A 332 8.52 33.93 -31.40
C ILE A 332 8.48 32.76 -32.37
N ILE A 333 9.25 31.72 -32.08
CA ILE A 333 9.24 30.47 -32.85
C ILE A 333 8.27 29.49 -32.20
N GLU A 334 7.32 29.00 -32.98
CA GLU A 334 6.45 27.88 -32.59
C GLU A 334 7.12 26.55 -32.95
N THR A 335 7.21 25.63 -31.99
CA THR A 335 7.74 24.26 -32.20
C THR A 335 6.82 23.22 -31.58
N GLY A 336 6.46 22.18 -32.34
CA GLY A 336 5.72 21.00 -31.87
C GLY A 336 4.40 20.73 -32.60
N GLU A 337 3.83 19.55 -32.38
CA GLU A 337 2.54 19.12 -32.96
C GLU A 337 1.34 19.77 -32.25
N LYS A 338 0.16 19.77 -32.90
CA LYS A 338 -1.07 20.50 -32.52
C LYS A 338 -1.45 20.50 -31.03
N LYS A 339 -1.11 19.46 -30.25
CA LYS A 339 -1.43 19.35 -28.81
C LYS A 339 -0.27 19.68 -27.85
N LYS A 340 0.95 19.96 -28.35
CA LYS A 340 2.15 20.29 -27.56
C LYS A 340 2.97 21.41 -28.23
N LYS A 341 2.31 22.49 -28.64
CA LYS A 341 3.01 23.69 -29.13
C LYS A 341 3.85 24.29 -28.02
N LYS A 342 5.12 24.57 -28.32
CA LYS A 342 6.03 25.35 -27.48
C LYS A 342 6.32 26.66 -28.20
N PHE A 343 6.26 27.76 -27.46
CA PHE A 343 6.60 29.09 -27.95
C PHE A 343 7.96 29.46 -27.38
N ILE A 344 8.92 29.76 -28.26
CA ILE A 344 10.31 30.07 -27.89
C ILE A 344 10.60 31.50 -28.35
N PRO A 345 10.87 32.44 -27.45
CA PRO A 345 11.28 33.79 -27.83
C PRO A 345 12.73 33.76 -28.33
N VAL A 346 12.97 34.36 -29.48
CA VAL A 346 14.29 34.53 -30.10
C VAL A 346 14.59 36.02 -30.17
N ILE A 347 15.59 36.46 -29.39
CA ILE A 347 16.03 37.85 -29.32
C ILE A 347 17.49 37.93 -29.70
N GLU A 348 17.80 38.49 -30.87
CA GLU A 348 19.18 38.71 -31.30
C GLU A 348 19.57 40.18 -31.08
N TYR A 349 20.82 40.39 -30.69
CA TYR A 349 21.34 41.73 -30.42
C TYR A 349 22.81 41.86 -30.81
N GLN A 350 23.18 43.07 -31.20
CA GLN A 350 24.53 43.44 -31.61
C GLN A 350 25.19 44.31 -30.56
N TYR A 351 26.47 44.09 -30.32
CA TYR A 351 27.27 44.83 -29.33
C TYR A 351 28.73 44.94 -29.80
N THR A 352 29.48 45.85 -29.18
CA THR A 352 30.89 46.07 -29.52
C THR A 352 31.77 45.94 -28.29
N VAL A 353 32.90 45.25 -28.45
CA VAL A 353 33.94 45.07 -27.44
C VAL A 353 35.27 45.32 -28.13
N GLU A 354 36.07 46.27 -27.62
CA GLU A 354 37.40 46.60 -28.17
C GLU A 354 37.40 46.85 -29.69
N ALA A 355 36.40 47.61 -30.17
CA ALA A 355 36.16 47.91 -31.59
C ALA A 355 35.76 46.73 -32.50
N ASN A 356 35.60 45.52 -31.95
CA ASN A 356 35.06 44.37 -32.67
C ASN A 356 33.55 44.23 -32.43
N GLY A 357 32.78 44.01 -33.50
CA GLY A 357 31.34 43.76 -33.44
C GLY A 357 31.02 42.30 -33.19
N TYR A 358 30.06 42.04 -32.30
CA TYR A 358 29.59 40.71 -31.94
C TYR A 358 28.05 40.66 -31.97
N VAL A 359 27.53 39.44 -32.14
CA VAL A 359 26.10 39.14 -32.11
C VAL A 359 25.86 38.00 -31.13
N SER A 360 24.79 38.08 -30.35
CA SER A 360 24.34 36.99 -29.48
C SER A 360 22.82 36.95 -29.41
N ASP A 361 22.29 35.76 -29.11
CA ASP A 361 20.87 35.43 -29.01
C ASP A 361 20.47 34.96 -27.60
N ILE A 362 21.43 34.95 -26.66
CA ILE A 362 21.20 34.42 -25.32
C ILE A 362 20.61 35.51 -24.43
N ILE A 363 19.40 35.28 -23.94
CA ILE A 363 18.70 36.23 -23.06
C ILE A 363 19.21 36.13 -21.62
N GLU A 364 19.25 34.91 -21.08
CA GLU A 364 19.60 34.64 -19.67
C GLU A 364 20.41 33.34 -19.57
N ILE A 365 21.36 33.28 -18.65
CA ILE A 365 22.07 32.03 -18.31
C ILE A 365 21.13 31.08 -17.59
N CYS A 366 21.06 29.84 -18.06
CA CYS A 366 20.14 28.81 -17.57
C CYS A 366 18.68 29.30 -17.52
N PRO A 367 18.10 29.64 -18.68
CA PRO A 367 16.78 30.22 -18.72
C PRO A 367 15.78 29.26 -18.09
N ARG A 368 14.84 29.81 -17.34
CA ARG A 368 13.71 29.01 -16.83
C ARG A 368 12.96 28.43 -18.02
N ARG A 369 12.54 27.16 -17.94
CA ARG A 369 11.69 26.54 -18.96
C ARG A 369 10.34 27.28 -19.01
N ARG A 370 10.23 28.26 -19.90
CA ARG A 370 8.98 28.96 -20.23
C ARG A 370 8.65 28.58 -21.66
N SER A 371 7.59 27.81 -21.84
CA SER A 371 7.13 27.36 -23.15
C SER A 371 5.70 27.81 -23.47
N SER A 372 5.12 28.67 -22.61
CA SER A 372 3.81 29.26 -22.84
C SER A 372 3.94 30.45 -23.79
N GLN A 373 2.91 30.65 -24.60
CA GLN A 373 2.81 31.78 -25.53
C GLN A 373 2.94 33.12 -24.81
N ALA A 374 2.16 33.33 -23.75
CA ALA A 374 2.18 34.57 -22.97
C ALA A 374 3.58 34.91 -22.41
N ALA A 375 4.35 33.90 -21.97
CA ALA A 375 5.69 34.14 -21.46
C ALA A 375 6.71 34.49 -22.56
N ALA A 376 6.51 33.99 -23.79
CA ALA A 376 7.32 34.37 -24.94
C ALA A 376 6.97 35.80 -25.41
N GLU A 377 5.68 36.13 -25.44
CA GLU A 377 5.18 37.47 -25.78
C GLU A 377 5.72 38.53 -24.80
N GLU A 378 5.65 38.29 -23.49
CA GLU A 378 6.19 39.18 -22.46
C GLU A 378 7.68 39.51 -22.68
N ILE A 379 8.46 38.53 -23.16
CA ILE A 379 9.90 38.70 -23.42
C ILE A 379 10.12 39.54 -24.69
N VAL A 380 9.40 39.26 -25.77
CA VAL A 380 9.53 40.03 -27.02
C VAL A 380 9.08 41.48 -26.83
N GLU A 381 7.99 41.71 -26.10
CA GLU A 381 7.53 43.06 -25.73
C GLU A 381 8.55 43.82 -24.87
N ARG A 382 9.31 43.11 -24.02
CA ARG A 382 10.38 43.71 -23.22
C ARG A 382 11.58 44.12 -24.06
N TYR A 383 11.85 43.43 -25.17
CA TYR A 383 13.02 43.63 -26.02
C TYR A 383 12.64 43.87 -27.51
N PRO A 384 11.93 44.96 -27.84
CA PRO A 384 11.59 45.28 -29.22
C PRO A 384 12.82 45.63 -30.07
N VAL A 385 12.74 45.36 -31.37
CA VAL A 385 13.78 45.67 -32.35
C VAL A 385 14.19 47.14 -32.28
N GLY A 386 15.50 47.40 -32.31
CA GLY A 386 16.07 48.73 -32.28
C GLY A 386 16.26 49.32 -30.88
N LYS A 387 15.74 48.70 -29.82
CA LYS A 387 15.95 49.12 -28.42
C LYS A 387 17.42 49.02 -28.04
N LYS A 388 17.91 50.04 -27.33
CA LYS A 388 19.24 50.02 -26.68
C LYS A 388 19.14 49.24 -25.37
N VAL A 389 20.06 48.30 -25.17
CA VAL A 389 20.10 47.41 -24.00
C VAL A 389 21.51 47.34 -23.44
N GLU A 390 21.61 47.01 -22.16
CA GLU A 390 22.90 46.66 -21.55
C GLU A 390 23.17 45.18 -21.80
N VAL A 391 24.37 44.87 -22.32
CA VAL A 391 24.82 43.52 -22.66
C VAL A 391 25.98 43.15 -21.75
N TYR A 392 25.88 41.99 -21.09
CA TYR A 392 26.94 41.45 -20.25
C TYR A 392 27.69 40.36 -21.02
N TYR A 393 28.99 40.55 -21.26
CA TYR A 393 29.79 39.64 -22.08
C TYR A 393 30.83 38.90 -21.25
N ASN A 394 31.16 37.68 -21.66
CA ASN A 394 32.24 36.93 -21.05
C ASN A 394 33.61 37.52 -21.49
N PRO A 395 34.46 38.00 -20.56
CA PRO A 395 35.73 38.63 -20.92
C PRO A 395 36.74 37.65 -21.53
N VAL A 396 36.61 36.34 -21.24
CA VAL A 396 37.46 35.28 -21.81
C VAL A 396 36.99 34.91 -23.21
N ASN A 397 35.69 35.01 -23.49
CA ASN A 397 35.12 34.74 -24.80
C ASN A 397 33.97 35.71 -25.12
N PRO A 398 34.26 36.88 -25.71
CA PRO A 398 33.27 37.92 -25.96
C PRO A 398 32.12 37.53 -26.88
N LYS A 399 32.16 36.37 -27.56
CA LYS A 399 31.03 35.84 -28.34
C LYS A 399 29.86 35.39 -27.47
N ILE A 400 30.13 35.07 -26.19
CA ILE A 400 29.11 34.68 -25.23
C ILE A 400 28.70 35.93 -24.46
N ALA A 401 27.49 36.40 -24.71
CA ALA A 401 26.91 37.51 -23.98
C ALA A 401 25.48 37.20 -23.56
N VAL A 402 24.97 37.92 -22.56
CA VAL A 402 23.61 37.79 -22.06
C VAL A 402 23.00 39.16 -21.77
N LEU A 403 21.68 39.27 -21.93
CA LEU A 403 20.91 40.46 -21.53
C LEU A 403 20.64 40.47 -20.01
N VAL A 404 20.60 39.29 -19.39
CA VAL A 404 20.38 39.12 -17.96
C VAL A 404 21.38 38.09 -17.43
N ARG A 405 22.12 38.45 -16.36
CA ARG A 405 23.18 37.61 -15.78
C ARG A 405 22.70 36.26 -15.21
N GLY A 406 21.40 36.01 -15.14
CA GLY A 406 20.82 34.76 -14.63
C GLY A 406 20.29 34.89 -13.20
N ASN A 407 19.17 34.22 -12.93
CA ASN A 407 18.62 34.06 -11.59
C ASN A 407 18.84 32.61 -11.07
N LYS A 408 19.04 32.46 -9.76
CA LYS A 408 19.28 31.15 -9.14
C LYS A 408 18.04 30.25 -9.06
N LYS A 409 16.84 30.73 -9.40
CA LYS A 409 15.58 29.99 -9.16
C LYS A 409 15.48 28.72 -10.01
N SER A 410 15.91 28.74 -11.27
CA SER A 410 15.89 27.52 -12.12
C SER A 410 16.85 26.46 -11.58
N ALA A 411 18.06 26.87 -11.18
CA ALA A 411 19.04 26.00 -10.56
C ALA A 411 18.56 25.45 -9.19
N ASP A 412 17.84 26.26 -8.40
CA ASP A 412 17.21 25.85 -7.14
C ASP A 412 16.10 24.81 -7.33
N GLU A 413 15.23 25.02 -8.33
CA GLU A 413 14.17 24.07 -8.70
C GLU A 413 14.77 22.71 -9.09
N ASP A 414 15.78 22.70 -9.97
CA ASP A 414 16.49 21.47 -10.39
C ASP A 414 17.23 20.80 -9.21
N ARG A 415 17.84 21.58 -8.31
CA ARG A 415 18.50 21.05 -7.10
C ARG A 415 17.51 20.34 -6.19
N ASN A 416 16.40 21.01 -5.88
CA ASN A 416 15.40 20.46 -4.96
C ASN A 416 14.75 19.20 -5.52
N ALA A 417 14.42 19.20 -6.82
CA ALA A 417 13.92 18.02 -7.52
C ALA A 417 14.96 16.88 -7.54
N GLY A 418 16.24 17.20 -7.75
CA GLY A 418 17.34 16.25 -7.73
C GLY A 418 17.52 15.58 -6.36
N ILE A 419 17.57 16.37 -5.28
CA ILE A 419 17.68 15.86 -3.89
C ILE A 419 16.50 14.91 -3.59
N PHE A 420 15.28 15.33 -3.91
CA PHE A 420 14.09 14.52 -3.67
C PHE A 420 14.14 13.19 -4.41
N LEU A 421 14.46 13.19 -5.72
CA LEU A 421 14.54 11.98 -6.52
C LEU A 421 15.66 11.04 -6.06
N SER A 422 16.81 11.58 -5.65
CA SER A 422 17.91 10.79 -5.09
C SER A 422 17.54 10.14 -3.76
N ILE A 423 16.90 10.88 -2.84
CA ILE A 423 16.42 10.31 -1.57
C ILE A 423 15.35 9.27 -1.82
N LEU A 424 14.38 9.53 -2.70
CA LEU A 424 13.32 8.60 -3.03
C LEU A 424 13.88 7.31 -3.65
N GLY A 425 14.80 7.43 -4.60
CA GLY A 425 15.50 6.30 -5.20
C GLY A 425 16.25 5.48 -4.14
N PHE A 426 16.97 6.14 -3.24
CA PHE A 426 17.71 5.48 -2.17
C PHE A 426 16.79 4.78 -1.16
N LEU A 427 15.73 5.43 -0.68
CA LEU A 427 14.79 4.87 0.29
C LEU A 427 13.98 3.70 -0.26
N THR A 428 13.68 3.72 -1.56
CA THR A 428 12.97 2.63 -2.24
C THR A 428 13.88 1.45 -2.60
N PHE A 429 15.18 1.53 -2.29
CA PHE A 429 16.13 0.47 -2.58
C PHE A 429 15.83 -0.77 -1.72
N PRO A 430 15.49 -1.94 -2.30
CA PRO A 430 14.87 -3.03 -1.55
C PRO A 430 15.74 -3.64 -0.44
N ASN A 431 17.06 -3.52 -0.55
CA ASN A 431 17.99 -4.03 0.46
C ASN A 431 18.37 -2.98 1.52
N LEU A 432 17.94 -1.72 1.37
CA LEU A 432 18.28 -0.66 2.32
C LEU A 432 17.79 -1.00 3.72
N HIS A 433 16.56 -1.52 3.84
CA HIS A 433 15.99 -1.94 5.12
C HIS A 433 16.81 -3.07 5.78
N GLN A 434 17.28 -4.05 4.99
CA GLN A 434 18.12 -5.13 5.50
C GLN A 434 19.51 -4.63 5.94
N ALA A 435 20.09 -3.68 5.19
CA ALA A 435 21.37 -3.06 5.52
C ALA A 435 21.28 -2.12 6.75
N LEU A 436 20.18 -1.37 6.90
CA LEU A 436 19.93 -0.55 8.08
C LEU A 436 19.73 -1.44 9.32
N LEU A 437 18.99 -2.55 9.20
CA LEU A 437 18.83 -3.52 10.27
C LEU A 437 20.14 -4.21 10.65
N SER A 438 21.08 -4.43 9.73
CA SER A 438 22.39 -4.99 10.07
C SER A 438 23.31 -3.96 10.75
N LEU A 439 23.12 -2.67 10.48
CA LEU A 439 23.85 -1.57 11.14
C LEU A 439 23.32 -1.27 12.55
N PHE A 440 22.00 -1.36 12.77
CA PHE A 440 21.36 -1.07 14.06
C PHE A 440 20.97 -2.33 14.85
N GLY A 441 21.12 -3.51 14.26
CA GLY A 441 20.92 -4.79 14.90
C GLY A 441 22.02 -5.02 15.93
N ARG A 442 21.73 -4.67 17.19
CA ARG A 442 22.48 -5.12 18.37
C ARG A 442 22.82 -6.61 18.19
N LYS A 443 24.11 -6.89 18.01
CA LYS A 443 24.68 -8.16 18.48
C LYS A 443 24.59 -8.11 20.00
N GLY A 444 23.46 -8.54 20.54
CA GLY A 444 23.36 -8.89 21.96
C GLY A 444 24.17 -10.16 22.23
N PRO A 445 24.69 -10.31 23.45
CA PRO A 445 25.59 -11.40 23.85
C PRO A 445 25.00 -12.79 23.70
#